data_AF-A0A963ZIT1-F1
#
_entry.id   AF-A0A963ZIT1-F1
#
_cell.length_a   1.000
_cell.length_b   1.000
_cell.length_c   1.000
_cell.angle_alpha   90.00
_cell.angle_beta   90.00
_cell.angle_gamma   90.00
#
_symmetry.space_group_name_H-M   'P 1'
#
loop_
_entity.id
_entity.type
_entity.pdbx_description
1 polymer ?
#
loop_
_entity_poly.entity_id
_entity_poly.type
_entity_poly.pdbx_seq_one_letter_code
_entity_poly.pdbx_strand_id
1 'polypeptide(L)'
;MLFVLLTIFSSLTIALILKFNETRSGNRLALAGANYVVASLLGFGMGDFDSLITLQWVAFAALLGGGFVAGFLLLMKSIRATGLAITGSVARTATIGPVLLSIIFYSEHPNLLQIIGIACGVSAFLLLGLSQRQQSFVESSQISKVLLLTLLFLVMTFNDFGMKIAEVNKVDISRLFFVLFGTAGMICWSLIGVRRMKKKDWQQITRRDLLLGGVLGIPNYFSSWFLIRALQDVPASIVFPTVSAGGVIAVTLAAVLLWHEELSRPAWIGIGLAAIAVALLGM
;
A
#
# COMPACT_ATOMS: atom_id res chain seq x y z
N MET A 1 -9.32 -17.05 3.37
CA MET A 1 -8.19 -17.21 2.42
C MET A 1 -8.47 -16.64 1.02
N LEU A 2 -9.65 -16.85 0.42
CA LEU A 2 -9.97 -16.28 -0.90
C LEU A 2 -9.77 -14.75 -0.97
N PHE A 3 -10.26 -14.01 0.04
CA PHE A 3 -10.09 -12.54 0.10
C PHE A 3 -8.62 -12.10 0.20
N VAL A 4 -7.75 -12.90 0.81
CA VAL A 4 -6.30 -12.64 0.84
C VAL A 4 -5.72 -12.73 -0.57
N LEU A 5 -6.07 -13.76 -1.33
CA LEU A 5 -5.64 -13.93 -2.72
C LEU A 5 -6.16 -12.80 -3.63
N LEU A 6 -7.43 -12.40 -3.46
CA LEU A 6 -8.02 -11.28 -4.20
C LEU A 6 -7.36 -9.94 -3.85
N THR A 7 -6.95 -9.74 -2.58
CA THR A 7 -6.17 -8.57 -2.15
C THR A 7 -4.81 -8.56 -2.82
N ILE A 8 -4.11 -9.70 -2.86
CA ILE A 8 -2.81 -9.85 -3.53
C ILE A 8 -2.93 -9.55 -5.02
N PHE A 9 -3.95 -10.10 -5.69
CA PHE A 9 -4.18 -9.87 -7.12
C PHE A 9 -4.50 -8.39 -7.44
N SER A 10 -5.33 -7.75 -6.62
CA SER A 10 -5.65 -6.33 -6.76
C SER A 10 -4.41 -5.47 -6.53
N SER A 11 -3.61 -5.78 -5.50
CA SER A 11 -2.34 -5.12 -5.20
C SER A 11 -1.31 -5.28 -6.33
N LEU A 12 -1.25 -6.47 -6.96
CA LEU A 12 -0.43 -6.70 -8.15
C LEU A 12 -0.86 -5.77 -9.29
N THR A 13 -2.17 -5.69 -9.57
CA THR A 13 -2.71 -4.83 -10.62
C THR A 13 -2.33 -3.36 -10.40
N ILE A 14 -2.45 -2.87 -9.16
CA ILE A 14 -2.02 -1.51 -8.78
C ILE A 14 -0.53 -1.31 -9.07
N ALA A 15 0.33 -2.26 -8.64
CA ALA A 15 1.76 -2.17 -8.85
C ALA A 15 2.14 -2.14 -10.34
N LEU A 16 1.47 -2.95 -11.17
CA LEU A 16 1.68 -2.98 -12.62
C LEU A 16 1.27 -1.65 -13.29
N ILE A 17 0.13 -1.07 -12.91
CA ILE A 17 -0.32 0.24 -13.43
C ILE A 17 0.66 1.34 -13.01
N LEU A 18 1.11 1.34 -11.76
CA LEU A 18 2.12 2.30 -11.28
C LEU A 18 3.43 2.17 -12.05
N LYS A 19 3.94 0.95 -12.24
CA LYS A 19 5.16 0.70 -13.03
C LYS A 19 4.98 1.18 -14.47
N PHE A 20 3.84 0.88 -15.10
CA PHE A 20 3.53 1.35 -16.44
C PHE A 20 3.46 2.88 -16.53
N ASN A 21 2.88 3.55 -15.54
CA ASN A 21 2.87 5.02 -15.47
C ASN A 21 4.28 5.60 -15.34
N GLU A 22 5.13 4.99 -14.51
CA GLU A 22 6.53 5.41 -14.33
C GLU A 22 7.35 5.27 -15.61
N THR A 23 7.22 4.16 -16.35
CA THR A 23 7.94 3.98 -17.63
C THR A 23 7.63 5.04 -18.69
N ARG A 24 6.55 5.79 -18.50
CA ARG A 24 6.06 6.81 -19.45
C ARG A 24 6.10 8.22 -18.86
N SER A 25 6.77 8.40 -17.72
CA SER A 25 6.94 9.69 -17.04
C SER A 25 5.61 10.40 -16.74
N GLY A 26 4.55 9.64 -16.46
CA GLY A 26 3.22 10.18 -16.19
C GLY A 26 3.12 10.93 -14.87
N ASN A 27 2.14 11.84 -14.76
CA ASN A 27 1.95 12.65 -13.56
C ASN A 27 1.39 11.82 -12.39
N ARG A 28 2.27 11.44 -11.46
CA ARG A 28 1.97 10.62 -10.27
C ARG A 28 0.81 11.17 -9.42
N LEU A 29 0.74 12.49 -9.25
CA LEU A 29 -0.30 13.13 -8.43
C LEU A 29 -1.66 13.11 -9.11
N ALA A 30 -1.69 13.33 -10.44
CA ALA A 30 -2.93 13.24 -11.21
C ALA A 30 -3.45 11.80 -11.24
N LEU A 31 -2.56 10.82 -11.40
CA LEU A 31 -2.90 9.40 -11.31
C LEU A 31 -3.48 9.04 -9.93
N ALA A 32 -2.84 9.49 -8.84
CA ALA A 32 -3.37 9.27 -7.48
C ALA A 32 -4.71 9.98 -7.23
N GLY A 33 -4.85 11.23 -7.70
CA GLY A 33 -6.09 11.99 -7.57
C GLY A 33 -7.26 11.34 -8.31
N ALA A 34 -7.07 10.89 -9.55
CA ALA A 34 -8.10 10.20 -10.32
C ALA A 34 -8.43 8.81 -9.72
N ASN A 35 -7.44 8.09 -9.22
CA ASN A 35 -7.62 6.86 -8.44
C ASN A 35 -8.56 7.07 -7.25
N TYR A 36 -8.23 8.03 -6.38
CA TYR A 36 -9.03 8.28 -5.19
C TYR A 36 -10.44 8.78 -5.49
N VAL A 37 -10.63 9.54 -6.58
CA VAL A 37 -11.99 9.92 -7.04
C VAL A 37 -12.80 8.69 -7.42
N VAL A 38 -12.26 7.80 -8.27
CA VAL A 38 -12.99 6.59 -8.67
C VAL A 38 -13.22 5.65 -7.48
N ALA A 39 -12.23 5.45 -6.61
CA ALA A 39 -12.38 4.63 -5.42
C ALA A 39 -13.45 5.20 -4.45
N SER A 40 -13.52 6.53 -4.32
CA SER A 40 -14.59 7.19 -3.54
C SER A 40 -15.96 6.96 -4.18
N LEU A 41 -16.09 7.14 -5.49
CA LEU A 41 -17.35 6.89 -6.21
C LEU A 41 -17.82 5.43 -6.11
N LEU A 42 -16.90 4.46 -6.08
CA LEU A 42 -17.23 3.06 -5.80
C LEU A 42 -17.74 2.88 -4.36
N GLY A 43 -17.09 3.51 -3.38
CA GLY A 43 -17.56 3.50 -1.99
C GLY A 43 -18.95 4.12 -1.84
N PHE A 44 -19.24 5.17 -2.59
CA PHE A 44 -20.59 5.73 -2.68
C PHE A 44 -21.56 4.73 -3.32
N GLY A 45 -21.27 4.24 -4.52
CA GLY A 45 -22.20 3.34 -5.24
C GLY A 45 -22.46 2.00 -4.57
N MET A 46 -21.53 1.51 -3.75
CA MET A 46 -21.68 0.26 -2.97
C MET A 46 -22.20 0.47 -1.55
N GLY A 47 -22.30 1.72 -1.10
CA GLY A 47 -22.84 2.06 0.21
C GLY A 47 -24.34 2.27 0.14
N ASP A 48 -25.06 1.75 1.12
CA ASP A 48 -26.38 2.26 1.45
C ASP A 48 -26.19 3.61 2.16
N PHE A 49 -27.04 4.62 1.95
CA PHE A 49 -26.94 5.94 2.61
C PHE A 49 -28.08 6.22 3.60
N ASP A 50 -28.91 5.22 3.91
CA ASP A 50 -30.07 5.41 4.78
C ASP A 50 -29.71 5.54 6.27
N SER A 51 -28.60 4.93 6.69
CA SER A 51 -27.96 5.22 7.98
C SER A 51 -26.74 6.13 7.77
N LEU A 52 -26.24 6.81 8.80
CA LEU A 52 -25.00 7.60 8.68
C LEU A 52 -23.95 7.03 9.64
N ILE A 53 -22.68 7.02 9.21
CA ILE A 53 -21.58 6.78 10.15
C ILE A 53 -21.44 7.99 11.08
N THR A 54 -21.01 7.75 12.32
CA THR A 54 -20.85 8.83 13.30
C THR A 54 -19.75 9.81 12.88
N LEU A 55 -19.82 11.05 13.38
CA LEU A 55 -18.82 12.08 13.10
C LEU A 55 -17.39 11.63 13.46
N GLN A 56 -17.24 10.81 14.50
CA GLN A 56 -15.95 10.23 14.88
C GLN A 56 -15.36 9.37 13.77
N TRP A 57 -16.17 8.52 13.13
CA TRP A 57 -15.74 7.68 12.01
C TRP A 57 -15.52 8.47 10.73
N VAL A 58 -16.28 9.54 10.49
CA VAL A 58 -16.01 10.48 9.39
C VAL A 58 -14.64 11.13 9.58
N ALA A 59 -14.34 11.63 10.80
CA ALA A 59 -13.06 12.25 11.11
C ALA A 59 -11.90 11.23 11.02
N PHE A 60 -12.10 10.01 11.50
CA PHE A 60 -11.13 8.94 11.39
C PHE A 60 -10.86 8.55 9.93
N ALA A 61 -11.91 8.40 9.11
CA ALA A 61 -11.78 8.14 7.68
C ALA A 61 -11.03 9.27 6.97
N ALA A 62 -11.31 10.52 7.30
CA ALA A 62 -10.60 11.68 6.76
C ALA A 62 -9.11 11.67 7.14
N LEU A 63 -8.79 11.29 8.38
CA LEU A 63 -7.41 11.14 8.84
C LEU A 63 -6.68 10.03 8.08
N LEU A 64 -7.33 8.87 7.87
CA LEU A 64 -6.81 7.81 7.00
C LEU A 64 -6.63 8.30 5.56
N GLY A 65 -7.56 9.09 5.02
CA GLY A 65 -7.45 9.66 3.68
C GLY A 65 -6.21 10.56 3.54
N GLY A 66 -5.96 11.41 4.54
CA GLY A 66 -4.71 12.18 4.65
C GLY A 66 -3.48 11.27 4.73
N GLY A 67 -3.55 10.21 5.53
CA GLY A 67 -2.51 9.17 5.63
C GLY A 67 -2.23 8.47 4.30
N PHE A 68 -3.24 8.16 3.50
CA PHE A 68 -3.08 7.55 2.17
C PHE A 68 -2.33 8.48 1.20
N VAL A 69 -2.68 9.77 1.19
CA VAL A 69 -1.96 10.76 0.37
C VAL A 69 -0.54 10.95 0.86
N ALA A 70 -0.33 11.07 2.18
CA ALA A 70 0.99 11.18 2.78
C ALA A 70 1.86 9.96 2.46
N GLY A 71 1.31 8.75 2.61
CA GLY A 71 1.97 7.48 2.30
C GLY A 71 2.37 7.41 0.82
N PHE A 72 1.47 7.77 -0.10
CA PHE A 72 1.79 7.83 -1.53
C PHE A 72 2.90 8.84 -1.84
N LEU A 73 2.83 10.06 -1.30
CA LEU A 73 3.87 11.08 -1.54
C LEU A 73 5.22 10.69 -0.95
N LEU A 74 5.23 10.11 0.27
CA LEU A 74 6.43 9.59 0.91
C LEU A 74 7.02 8.41 0.13
N LEU A 75 6.18 7.52 -0.40
CA LEU A 75 6.61 6.41 -1.25
C LEU A 75 7.32 6.95 -2.49
N MET A 76 6.69 7.88 -3.22
CA MET A 76 7.28 8.45 -4.43
C MET A 76 8.58 9.21 -4.17
N LYS A 77 8.66 9.93 -3.04
CA LYS A 77 9.88 10.67 -2.63
C LYS A 77 10.99 9.72 -2.19
N SER A 78 10.65 8.65 -1.46
CA SER A 78 11.61 7.64 -1.00
C SER A 78 12.18 6.84 -2.17
N ILE A 79 11.35 6.48 -3.16
CA ILE A 79 11.80 5.83 -4.41
C ILE A 79 12.85 6.69 -5.11
N ARG A 80 12.64 8.01 -5.20
CA ARG A 80 13.62 8.93 -5.82
C ARG A 80 14.92 9.02 -5.02
N ALA A 81 14.85 9.02 -3.68
CA ALA A 81 16.00 9.22 -2.80
C ALA A 81 16.84 7.95 -2.57
N THR A 82 16.20 6.78 -2.56
CA THR A 82 16.81 5.50 -2.13
C THR A 82 16.64 4.37 -3.14
N GLY A 83 15.92 4.59 -4.24
CA GLY A 83 15.58 3.56 -5.21
C GLY A 83 14.32 2.77 -4.82
N LEU A 84 13.74 2.09 -5.81
CA LEU A 84 12.51 1.30 -5.66
C LEU A 84 12.69 0.12 -4.70
N ALA A 85 13.87 -0.52 -4.71
CA ALA A 85 14.18 -1.70 -3.92
C ALA A 85 14.12 -1.46 -2.41
N ILE A 86 14.92 -0.51 -1.91
CA ILE A 86 15.00 -0.20 -0.49
C ILE A 86 13.65 0.36 -0.01
N THR A 87 13.06 1.27 -0.78
CA THR A 87 11.75 1.83 -0.44
C THR A 87 10.66 0.77 -0.43
N GLY A 88 10.64 -0.11 -1.43
CA GLY A 88 9.69 -1.22 -1.53
C GLY A 88 9.84 -2.19 -0.37
N SER A 89 11.08 -2.54 0.00
CA SER A 89 11.38 -3.35 1.18
C SER A 89 10.80 -2.73 2.45
N VAL A 90 11.08 -1.44 2.72
CA VAL A 90 10.54 -0.74 3.90
C VAL A 90 9.01 -0.69 3.88
N ALA A 91 8.40 -0.42 2.73
CA ALA A 91 6.94 -0.39 2.58
C ALA A 91 6.30 -1.76 2.89
N ARG A 92 6.97 -2.87 2.57
CA ARG A 92 6.48 -4.22 2.89
C ARG A 92 6.72 -4.59 4.35
N THR A 93 7.88 -4.25 4.88
CA THR A 93 8.19 -4.42 6.31
C THR A 93 7.24 -3.60 7.21
N ALA A 94 6.68 -2.49 6.71
CA ALA A 94 5.67 -1.69 7.42
C ALA A 94 4.45 -2.52 7.86
N THR A 95 4.13 -3.63 7.19
CA THR A 95 3.00 -4.48 7.57
C THR A 95 3.27 -5.31 8.82
N ILE A 96 4.48 -5.29 9.37
CA ILE A 96 4.77 -5.82 10.72
C ILE A 96 4.17 -4.89 11.79
N GLY A 97 4.13 -3.59 11.53
CA GLY A 97 3.56 -2.59 12.43
C GLY A 97 2.13 -2.93 12.89
N PRO A 98 1.15 -3.11 11.98
CA PRO A 98 -0.20 -3.50 12.37
C PRO A 98 -0.26 -4.88 13.03
N VAL A 99 0.66 -5.81 12.74
CA VAL A 99 0.73 -7.10 13.43
C VAL A 99 1.12 -6.93 14.89
N LEU A 100 2.20 -6.19 15.17
CA LEU A 100 2.64 -5.91 16.54
C LEU A 100 1.55 -5.16 17.32
N LEU A 101 0.94 -4.16 16.70
CA LEU A 101 -0.17 -3.44 17.31
C LEU A 101 -1.39 -4.33 17.54
N SER A 102 -1.66 -5.30 16.66
CA SER A 102 -2.78 -6.24 16.85
C SER A 102 -2.52 -7.23 17.99
N ILE A 103 -1.28 -7.71 18.14
CA ILE A 103 -0.88 -8.54 19.28
C ILE A 103 -1.02 -7.77 20.60
N ILE A 104 -0.59 -6.51 20.62
CA ILE A 104 -0.61 -5.67 21.84
C ILE A 104 -2.03 -5.21 22.20
N PHE A 105 -2.78 -4.64 21.26
CA PHE A 105 -4.06 -3.99 21.53
C PHE A 105 -5.27 -4.92 21.43
N TYR A 106 -5.17 -6.00 20.66
CA TYR A 106 -6.27 -6.95 20.45
C TYR A 106 -5.94 -8.36 20.95
N SER A 107 -4.84 -8.53 21.67
CA SER A 107 -4.41 -9.79 22.29
C SER A 107 -4.40 -10.97 21.30
N GLU A 108 -4.01 -10.72 20.05
CA GLU A 108 -3.79 -11.81 19.09
C GLU A 108 -2.61 -12.67 19.56
N HIS A 109 -2.82 -13.99 19.64
CA HIS A 109 -1.82 -14.96 20.06
C HIS A 109 -1.35 -15.79 18.86
N PRO A 110 -0.36 -15.30 18.07
CA PRO A 110 0.18 -16.09 16.99
C PRO A 110 0.86 -17.36 17.53
N ASN A 111 0.62 -18.48 16.87
CA ASN A 111 1.28 -19.73 17.23
C ASN A 111 2.79 -19.68 16.86
N LEU A 112 3.57 -20.68 17.29
CA LEU A 112 5.01 -20.72 17.03
C LEU A 112 5.33 -20.71 15.52
N LEU A 113 4.55 -21.41 14.70
CA LEU A 113 4.74 -21.45 13.24
C LEU A 113 4.52 -20.07 12.62
N GLN A 114 3.51 -19.33 13.08
CA GLN A 114 3.19 -17.98 12.62
C GLN A 114 4.28 -16.99 13.04
N ILE A 115 4.86 -17.12 14.24
CA ILE A 115 6.01 -16.30 14.65
C ILE A 115 7.21 -16.55 13.74
N ILE A 116 7.51 -17.81 13.43
CA ILE A 116 8.58 -18.17 12.49
C ILE A 116 8.25 -17.63 11.10
N GLY A 117 7.01 -17.74 10.65
CA GLY A 117 6.53 -17.20 9.37
C GLY A 117 6.71 -15.68 9.27
N ILE A 118 6.33 -14.94 10.32
CA ILE A 118 6.57 -13.49 10.42
C ILE A 118 8.06 -13.20 10.28
N ALA A 119 8.91 -13.89 11.06
CA ALA A 119 10.37 -13.71 11.01
C ALA A 119 10.94 -13.98 9.61
N CYS A 120 10.54 -15.08 8.96
CA CYS A 120 10.90 -15.39 7.58
C CYS A 120 10.49 -14.29 6.60
N GLY A 121 9.28 -13.73 6.76
CA GLY A 121 8.78 -12.62 5.95
C GLY A 121 9.62 -11.36 6.09
N VAL A 122 10.01 -11.00 7.32
CA VAL A 122 10.92 -9.87 7.57
C VAL A 122 12.26 -10.09 6.87
N SER A 123 12.87 -11.26 7.07
CA SER A 123 14.14 -11.62 6.45
C SER A 123 14.07 -11.60 4.92
N ALA A 124 12.97 -12.07 4.33
CA ALA A 124 12.72 -12.01 2.90
C ALA A 124 12.73 -10.56 2.39
N PHE A 125 12.02 -9.65 3.05
CA PHE A 125 11.95 -8.25 2.64
C PHE A 125 13.31 -7.56 2.74
N LEU A 126 14.08 -7.83 3.79
CA LEU A 126 15.44 -7.29 3.95
C LEU A 126 16.36 -7.77 2.83
N LEU A 127 16.34 -9.07 2.51
CA LEU A 127 17.17 -9.64 1.44
C LEU A 127 16.80 -9.09 0.06
N LEU A 128 15.50 -8.93 -0.22
CA LEU A 128 15.04 -8.32 -1.48
C LEU A 128 15.49 -6.86 -1.59
N GLY A 129 15.46 -6.11 -0.49
CA GLY A 129 15.97 -4.73 -0.46
C GLY A 129 17.46 -4.64 -0.79
N LEU A 130 18.26 -5.61 -0.34
CA LEU A 130 19.70 -5.69 -0.62
C LEU A 130 20.01 -6.16 -2.06
N SER A 131 19.11 -6.94 -2.65
CA SER A 131 19.29 -7.60 -3.95
C SER A 131 19.28 -6.67 -5.17
N GLN A 132 18.67 -5.48 -5.02
CA GLN A 132 18.44 -4.51 -6.09
C GLN A 132 19.13 -3.18 -5.75
N ARG A 133 20.46 -3.15 -5.81
CA ARG A 133 21.25 -1.93 -5.59
C ARG A 133 21.19 -1.03 -6.82
N GLN A 134 20.14 -0.22 -6.96
CA GLN A 134 20.09 0.87 -7.93
C GLN A 134 20.77 2.14 -7.39
N GLN A 135 21.40 2.90 -8.28
CA GLN A 135 21.98 4.21 -7.94
C GLN A 135 20.88 5.14 -7.41
N SER A 136 21.13 5.81 -6.28
CA SER A 136 20.27 6.88 -5.79
C SER A 136 20.29 8.03 -6.80
N PHE A 137 19.13 8.49 -7.27
CA PHE A 137 19.05 9.55 -8.28
C PHE A 137 19.24 10.96 -7.72
N VAL A 138 19.33 11.11 -6.40
CA VAL A 138 19.44 12.42 -5.72
C VAL A 138 20.51 12.36 -4.63
N GLU A 139 21.39 13.36 -4.61
CA GLU A 139 22.24 13.66 -3.47
C GLU A 139 21.37 14.17 -2.31
N SER A 140 21.05 13.27 -1.38
CA SER A 140 20.45 13.65 -0.10
C SER A 140 21.30 13.09 1.03
N SER A 141 21.38 13.82 2.14
CA SER A 141 22.07 13.32 3.33
C SER A 141 21.48 11.99 3.80
N GLN A 142 22.31 11.12 4.38
CA GLN A 142 21.84 9.83 4.90
C GLN A 142 20.72 10.01 5.94
N ILE A 143 20.82 11.03 6.79
CA ILE A 143 19.79 11.36 7.80
C ILE A 143 18.43 11.63 7.14
N SER A 144 18.41 12.36 6.02
CA SER A 144 17.18 12.64 5.29
C SER A 144 16.56 11.37 4.69
N LYS A 145 17.39 10.44 4.20
CA LYS A 145 16.93 9.15 3.66
C LYS A 145 16.30 8.30 4.75
N VAL A 146 16.96 8.19 5.90
CA VAL A 146 16.45 7.45 7.06
C VAL A 146 15.13 8.04 7.53
N LEU A 147 15.05 9.37 7.71
CA LEU A 147 13.82 10.03 8.13
C LEU A 147 12.65 9.78 7.17
N LEU A 148 12.90 9.85 5.85
CA LEU A 148 11.87 9.58 4.84
C LEU A 148 11.35 8.14 4.92
N LEU A 149 12.24 7.16 5.05
CA LEU A 149 11.86 5.75 5.16
C LEU A 149 11.14 5.46 6.48
N THR A 150 11.56 6.08 7.60
CA THR A 150 10.87 5.96 8.88
C THR A 150 9.46 6.55 8.81
N LEU A 151 9.31 7.74 8.23
CA LEU A 151 7.98 8.35 8.03
C LEU A 151 7.09 7.50 7.12
N LEU A 152 7.65 6.93 6.04
CA LEU A 152 6.93 6.01 5.17
C LEU A 152 6.43 4.79 5.95
N PHE A 153 7.30 4.16 6.73
CA PHE A 153 6.97 3.01 7.57
C PHE A 153 5.83 3.33 8.54
N LEU A 154 5.93 4.46 9.26
CA LEU A 154 4.94 4.88 10.25
C LEU A 154 3.57 5.18 9.62
N VAL A 155 3.55 5.90 8.49
CA VAL A 155 2.30 6.25 7.81
C VAL A 155 1.62 5.03 7.21
N MET A 156 2.39 4.10 6.62
CA MET A 156 1.82 2.84 6.12
C MET A 156 1.29 1.96 7.26
N THR A 157 2.05 1.83 8.35
CA THR A 157 1.60 1.13 9.56
C THR A 157 0.31 1.74 10.11
N PHE A 158 0.23 3.06 10.18
CA PHE A 158 -0.94 3.78 10.66
C PHE A 158 -2.18 3.49 9.80
N ASN A 159 -2.05 3.55 8.47
CA ASN A 159 -3.16 3.26 7.56
C ASN A 159 -3.64 1.81 7.69
N ASP A 160 -2.71 0.85 7.67
CA ASP A 160 -3.04 -0.58 7.75
C ASP A 160 -3.67 -0.93 9.09
N PHE A 161 -3.11 -0.44 10.20
CA PHE A 161 -3.70 -0.64 11.52
C PHE A 161 -5.05 0.09 11.66
N GLY A 162 -5.20 1.25 11.00
CA GLY A 162 -6.47 1.95 10.91
C GLY A 162 -7.57 1.12 10.25
N MET A 163 -7.23 0.32 9.23
CA MET A 163 -8.17 -0.64 8.64
C MET A 163 -8.57 -1.73 9.64
N LYS A 164 -7.64 -2.21 10.47
CA LYS A 164 -7.94 -3.16 11.57
C LYS A 164 -8.87 -2.54 12.61
N ILE A 165 -8.63 -1.29 13.01
CA ILE A 165 -9.50 -0.56 13.95
C ILE A 165 -10.92 -0.45 13.39
N ALA A 166 -11.07 -0.07 12.11
CA ALA A 166 -12.37 0.03 11.47
C ALA A 166 -13.09 -1.32 11.38
N GLU A 167 -12.34 -2.39 11.11
CA GLU A 167 -12.85 -3.77 11.07
C GLU A 167 -13.41 -4.20 12.43
N VAL A 168 -12.62 -4.09 13.50
CA VAL A 168 -13.03 -4.53 14.85
C VAL A 168 -14.26 -3.77 15.36
N ASN A 169 -14.37 -2.48 15.01
CA ASN A 169 -15.52 -1.65 15.36
C ASN A 169 -16.72 -1.82 14.41
N LYS A 170 -16.63 -2.75 13.43
CA LYS A 170 -17.70 -3.06 12.47
C LYS A 170 -18.23 -1.83 11.75
N VAL A 171 -17.33 -0.92 11.41
CA VAL A 171 -17.68 0.30 10.67
C VAL A 171 -18.11 -0.08 9.26
N ASP A 172 -19.13 0.62 8.73
CA ASP A 172 -19.54 0.46 7.34
C ASP A 172 -18.36 0.79 6.41
N ILE A 173 -17.84 -0.24 5.74
CA ILE A 173 -16.63 -0.17 4.91
C ILE A 173 -16.84 0.73 3.70
N SER A 174 -18.01 0.63 3.05
CA SER A 174 -18.31 1.39 1.83
C SER A 174 -18.31 2.89 2.13
N ARG A 175 -18.91 3.28 3.27
CA ARG A 175 -18.94 4.69 3.72
C ARG A 175 -17.60 5.17 4.24
N LEU A 176 -16.88 4.34 5.00
CA LEU A 176 -15.52 4.65 5.43
C LEU A 176 -14.65 4.96 4.22
N PHE A 177 -14.72 4.13 3.16
CA PHE A 177 -13.96 4.32 1.94
C PHE A 177 -14.43 5.49 1.09
N PHE A 178 -15.73 5.77 1.05
CA PHE A 178 -16.24 6.99 0.41
C PHE A 178 -15.57 8.23 1.00
N VAL A 179 -15.55 8.36 2.34
CA VAL A 179 -14.94 9.50 3.03
C VAL A 179 -13.42 9.47 2.94
N LEU A 180 -12.78 8.31 3.16
CA LEU A 180 -11.32 8.14 3.11
C LEU A 180 -10.77 8.49 1.72
N PHE A 181 -11.29 7.86 0.66
CA PHE A 181 -10.82 8.15 -0.69
C PHE A 181 -11.31 9.51 -1.18
N GLY A 182 -12.49 9.96 -0.76
CA GLY A 182 -12.99 11.30 -1.09
C GLY A 182 -12.08 12.40 -0.56
N THR A 183 -11.70 12.30 0.72
CA THR A 183 -10.73 13.22 1.35
C THR A 183 -9.34 13.11 0.73
N ALA A 184 -8.85 11.90 0.44
CA ALA A 184 -7.59 11.71 -0.27
C ALA A 184 -7.60 12.37 -1.67
N GLY A 185 -8.69 12.21 -2.41
CA GLY A 185 -8.93 12.86 -3.70
C GLY A 185 -8.93 14.38 -3.60
N MET A 186 -9.68 14.93 -2.64
CA MET A 186 -9.71 16.38 -2.38
C MET A 186 -8.32 16.94 -2.08
N ILE A 187 -7.52 16.26 -1.25
CA ILE A 187 -6.15 16.68 -0.93
C ILE A 187 -5.28 16.63 -2.19
N CYS A 188 -5.32 15.53 -2.96
CA CYS A 188 -4.54 15.41 -4.20
C CYS A 188 -4.86 16.52 -5.20
N TRP A 189 -6.14 16.81 -5.45
CA TRP A 189 -6.56 17.85 -6.37
C TRP A 189 -6.24 19.26 -5.86
N SER A 190 -6.35 19.49 -4.56
CA SER A 190 -5.91 20.75 -3.92
C SER A 190 -4.41 20.97 -4.10
N LEU A 191 -3.59 19.93 -3.89
CA LEU A 191 -2.14 20.00 -4.12
C LEU A 191 -1.79 20.26 -5.58
N ILE A 192 -2.52 19.65 -6.52
CA ILE A 192 -2.39 19.94 -7.96
C ILE A 192 -2.69 21.40 -8.25
N GLY A 193 -3.80 21.94 -7.71
CA GLY A 193 -4.18 23.35 -7.85
C GLY A 193 -3.10 24.30 -7.35
N VAL A 194 -2.57 24.06 -6.15
CA VAL A 194 -1.49 24.87 -5.56
C VAL A 194 -0.20 24.80 -6.39
N ARG A 195 0.19 23.61 -6.87
CA ARG A 195 1.40 23.45 -7.72
C ARG A 195 1.24 24.16 -9.06
N ARG A 196 0.05 24.12 -9.66
CA ARG A 196 -0.26 24.85 -10.89
C ARG A 196 -0.11 26.35 -10.70
N MET A 197 -0.66 26.90 -9.62
CA MET A 197 -0.57 28.33 -9.31
C MET A 197 0.87 28.79 -9.05
N LYS A 198 1.64 27.99 -8.31
CA LYS A 198 3.03 28.33 -7.95
C LYS A 198 4.04 28.08 -9.09
N LYS A 199 3.64 27.48 -10.21
CA LYS A 199 4.49 27.01 -11.34
C LYS A 199 5.71 26.17 -10.93
N LYS A 200 5.77 25.70 -9.69
CA LYS A 200 6.89 24.91 -9.14
C LYS A 200 6.63 23.43 -9.42
N ASP A 201 7.57 22.76 -10.09
CA ASP A 201 7.51 21.34 -10.41
C ASP A 201 6.23 20.93 -11.17
N TRP A 202 5.68 21.81 -12.01
CA TRP A 202 4.47 21.55 -12.77
C TRP A 202 4.76 20.58 -13.93
N GLN A 203 4.26 19.35 -13.80
CA GLN A 203 4.18 18.40 -14.90
C GLN A 203 2.80 18.50 -15.55
N GLN A 204 2.75 18.62 -16.88
CA GLN A 204 1.49 18.66 -17.60
C GLN A 204 0.67 17.39 -17.30
N ILE A 205 -0.60 17.59 -16.94
CA ILE A 205 -1.53 16.48 -16.71
C ILE A 205 -2.05 16.05 -18.07
N THR A 206 -1.84 14.78 -18.41
CA THR A 206 -2.35 14.21 -19.65
C THR A 206 -3.66 13.47 -19.39
N ARG A 207 -4.51 13.33 -20.42
CA ARG A 207 -5.73 12.49 -20.33
C ARG A 207 -5.40 11.05 -19.95
N ARG A 208 -4.23 10.57 -20.37
CA ARG A 208 -3.73 9.25 -20.02
C ARG A 208 -3.51 9.10 -18.51
N ASP A 209 -2.94 10.10 -17.83
CA ASP A 209 -2.72 10.04 -16.38
C ASP A 209 -4.06 9.88 -15.64
N LEU A 210 -5.10 10.59 -16.11
CA LEU A 210 -6.45 10.52 -15.55
C LEU A 210 -7.13 9.17 -15.83
N LEU A 211 -7.01 8.66 -17.06
CA LEU A 211 -7.57 7.35 -17.42
C LEU A 211 -6.88 6.22 -16.65
N LEU A 212 -5.55 6.21 -16.59
CA LEU A 212 -4.79 5.23 -15.82
C LEU A 212 -5.11 5.33 -14.33
N GLY A 213 -5.22 6.55 -13.79
CA GLY A 213 -5.65 6.76 -12.42
C GLY A 213 -7.06 6.24 -12.17
N GLY A 214 -8.00 6.50 -13.07
CA GLY A 214 -9.37 5.98 -12.97
C GLY A 214 -9.42 4.45 -12.98
N VAL A 215 -8.68 3.81 -13.90
CA VAL A 215 -8.55 2.34 -13.95
C VAL A 215 -7.89 1.80 -12.68
N LEU A 216 -6.92 2.52 -12.09
CA LEU A 216 -6.27 2.15 -10.83
C LEU A 216 -7.22 2.28 -9.62
N GLY A 217 -8.20 3.17 -9.67
CA GLY A 217 -9.23 3.36 -8.65
C GLY A 217 -9.99 2.08 -8.28
N ILE A 218 -10.32 1.28 -9.30
CA ILE A 218 -11.08 0.03 -9.14
C ILE A 218 -10.33 -0.99 -8.29
N PRO A 219 -9.13 -1.47 -8.69
CA PRO A 219 -8.38 -2.42 -7.89
C PRO A 219 -7.91 -1.82 -6.57
N ASN A 220 -7.72 -0.50 -6.47
CA ASN A 220 -7.39 0.13 -5.18
C ASN A 220 -8.54 0.01 -4.16
N TYR A 221 -9.77 0.35 -4.57
CA TYR A 221 -10.95 0.15 -3.72
C TYR A 221 -11.11 -1.32 -3.31
N PHE A 222 -11.09 -2.22 -4.29
CA PHE A 222 -11.28 -3.64 -4.03
C PHE A 222 -10.14 -4.27 -3.22
N SER A 223 -8.89 -3.82 -3.40
CA SER A 223 -7.78 -4.28 -2.58
C SER A 223 -8.01 -3.95 -1.10
N SER A 224 -8.40 -2.71 -0.78
CA SER A 224 -8.71 -2.33 0.61
C SER A 224 -9.96 -3.04 1.13
N TRP A 225 -10.97 -3.25 0.28
CA TRP A 225 -12.21 -3.94 0.67
C TRP A 225 -11.97 -5.42 0.97
N PHE A 226 -11.26 -6.13 0.09
CA PHE A 226 -10.87 -7.51 0.29
C PHE A 226 -9.94 -7.68 1.49
N LEU A 227 -9.07 -6.69 1.78
CA LEU A 227 -8.23 -6.71 2.97
C LEU A 227 -9.08 -6.70 4.25
N ILE A 228 -10.05 -5.78 4.36
CA ILE A 228 -10.95 -5.76 5.54
C ILE A 228 -11.78 -7.04 5.60
N ARG A 229 -12.30 -7.54 4.47
CA ARG A 229 -13.00 -8.84 4.44
C ARG A 229 -12.11 -9.99 4.91
N ALA A 230 -10.84 -9.99 4.57
CA ALA A 230 -9.90 -10.99 5.07
C ALA A 230 -9.68 -10.87 6.59
N LEU A 231 -9.61 -9.64 7.12
CA LEU A 231 -9.44 -9.38 8.55
C LEU A 231 -10.65 -9.80 9.41
N GLN A 232 -11.84 -9.93 8.81
CA GLN A 232 -13.05 -10.42 9.49
C GLN A 232 -12.99 -11.93 9.78
N ASP A 233 -12.36 -12.69 8.89
CA ASP A 233 -12.31 -14.15 8.97
C ASP A 233 -10.98 -14.67 9.55
N VAL A 234 -9.92 -13.86 9.50
CA VAL A 234 -8.54 -14.29 9.75
C VAL A 234 -7.80 -13.23 10.58
N PRO A 235 -7.02 -13.63 11.61
CA PRO A 235 -6.24 -12.70 12.41
C PRO A 235 -5.33 -11.77 11.60
N ALA A 236 -5.16 -10.54 12.08
CA ALA A 236 -4.30 -9.54 11.44
C ALA A 236 -2.84 -10.02 11.35
N SER A 237 -2.38 -10.73 12.38
CA SER A 237 -1.08 -11.41 12.45
C SER A 237 -0.80 -12.38 11.31
N ILE A 238 -1.83 -12.89 10.64
CA ILE A 238 -1.71 -13.77 9.47
C ILE A 238 -1.96 -13.00 8.18
N VAL A 239 -3.04 -12.20 8.12
CA VAL A 239 -3.46 -11.48 6.90
C VAL A 239 -2.38 -10.52 6.41
N PHE A 240 -1.88 -9.64 7.27
CA PHE A 240 -0.94 -8.60 6.86
C PHE A 240 0.37 -9.19 6.31
N PRO A 241 1.06 -10.12 7.00
CA PRO A 241 2.27 -10.72 6.47
C PRO A 241 2.02 -11.55 5.20
N THR A 242 0.89 -12.26 5.11
CA THR A 242 0.55 -13.07 3.93
C THR A 242 0.30 -12.20 2.71
N VAL A 243 -0.47 -11.11 2.84
CA VAL A 243 -0.72 -10.15 1.75
C VAL A 243 0.60 -9.51 1.31
N SER A 244 1.46 -9.10 2.23
CA SER A 244 2.75 -8.48 1.90
C SER A 244 3.69 -9.44 1.18
N ALA A 245 3.89 -10.64 1.72
CA ALA A 245 4.79 -11.63 1.15
C ALA A 245 4.26 -12.16 -0.18
N GLY A 246 2.98 -12.53 -0.25
CA GLY A 246 2.33 -12.96 -1.48
C GLY A 246 2.34 -11.88 -2.56
N GLY A 247 2.08 -10.63 -2.18
CA GLY A 247 2.16 -9.49 -3.09
C GLY A 247 3.57 -9.23 -3.62
N VAL A 248 4.61 -9.46 -2.82
CA VAL A 248 6.00 -9.36 -3.28
C VAL A 248 6.31 -10.46 -4.28
N ILE A 249 5.97 -11.72 -3.97
CA ILE A 249 6.15 -12.84 -4.90
C ILE A 249 5.44 -12.55 -6.22
N ALA A 250 4.18 -12.13 -6.17
CA ALA A 250 3.38 -11.84 -7.35
C ALA A 250 3.98 -10.70 -8.20
N VAL A 251 4.38 -9.59 -7.57
CA VAL A 251 4.97 -8.44 -8.27
C VAL A 251 6.32 -8.80 -8.87
N THR A 252 7.17 -9.52 -8.15
CA THR A 252 8.49 -9.92 -8.65
C THR A 252 8.38 -10.93 -9.78
N LEU A 253 7.50 -11.93 -9.68
CA LEU A 253 7.26 -12.86 -10.78
C LEU A 253 6.69 -12.15 -12.01
N ALA A 254 5.74 -11.24 -11.83
CA ALA A 254 5.21 -10.44 -12.94
C ALA A 254 6.29 -9.54 -13.57
N ALA A 255 7.23 -9.01 -12.77
CA ALA A 255 8.34 -8.23 -13.26
C ALA A 255 9.27 -9.05 -14.17
N VAL A 256 9.58 -10.29 -13.77
CA VAL A 256 10.35 -11.25 -14.59
C VAL A 256 9.59 -11.62 -15.86
N LEU A 257 8.30 -11.95 -15.77
CA LEU A 257 7.53 -12.43 -16.92
C LEU A 257 7.21 -11.34 -17.95
N LEU A 258 6.83 -10.15 -17.50
CA LEU A 258 6.37 -9.08 -18.38
C LEU A 258 7.51 -8.17 -18.86
N TRP A 259 8.50 -7.90 -18.00
CA TRP A 259 9.62 -7.02 -18.32
C TRP A 259 10.94 -7.76 -18.51
N HIS A 260 10.97 -9.09 -18.39
CA HIS A 260 12.18 -9.90 -18.58
C HIS A 260 13.33 -9.41 -17.68
N GLU A 261 13.00 -8.96 -16.46
CA GLU A 261 13.99 -8.49 -15.51
C GLU A 261 14.85 -9.64 -14.99
N GLU A 262 16.17 -9.50 -15.07
CA GLU A 262 17.11 -10.46 -14.50
C GLU A 262 17.16 -10.31 -12.97
N LEU A 263 16.85 -11.40 -12.26
CA LEU A 263 16.90 -11.43 -10.81
C LEU A 263 18.28 -11.86 -10.31
N SER A 264 18.80 -11.12 -9.33
CA SER A 264 20.02 -11.49 -8.62
C SER A 264 19.78 -12.69 -7.70
N ARG A 265 20.85 -13.41 -7.32
CA ARG A 265 20.75 -14.56 -6.39
C ARG A 265 20.06 -14.20 -5.06
N PRO A 266 20.35 -13.06 -4.41
CA PRO A 266 19.62 -12.67 -3.19
C PRO A 266 18.13 -12.43 -3.43
N ALA A 267 17.73 -11.99 -4.64
CA ALA A 267 16.32 -11.81 -4.97
C ALA A 267 15.58 -13.16 -5.02
N TRP A 268 16.18 -14.18 -5.64
CA TRP A 268 15.61 -15.54 -5.65
C TRP A 268 15.50 -16.14 -4.25
N ILE A 269 16.51 -15.96 -3.40
CA ILE A 269 16.47 -16.41 -2.00
C ILE A 269 15.35 -15.70 -1.24
N GLY A 270 15.21 -14.39 -1.44
CA GLY A 270 14.13 -13.59 -0.85
C GLY A 270 12.74 -14.08 -1.25
N ILE A 271 12.53 -14.42 -2.52
CA ILE A 271 11.27 -15.02 -3.01
C ILE A 271 11.02 -16.37 -2.31
N GLY A 272 12.03 -17.22 -2.20
CA GLY A 272 11.93 -18.51 -1.51
C GLY A 272 11.52 -18.36 -0.04
N LEU A 273 12.16 -17.43 0.68
CA LEU A 273 11.81 -17.12 2.07
C LEU A 273 10.40 -16.53 2.21
N ALA A 274 9.97 -15.67 1.28
CA ALA A 274 8.60 -15.15 1.27
C ALA A 274 7.57 -16.27 1.05
N ALA A 275 7.88 -17.26 0.20
CA ALA A 275 7.01 -18.42 -0.01
C ALA A 275 6.91 -19.30 1.23
N ILE A 276 8.04 -19.55 1.91
CA ILE A 276 8.07 -20.26 3.19
C ILE A 276 7.26 -19.49 4.25
N ALA A 277 7.41 -18.17 4.33
CA ALA A 277 6.65 -17.34 5.25
C ALA A 277 5.13 -17.51 5.03
N VAL A 278 4.66 -17.39 3.78
CA VAL A 278 3.24 -17.58 3.44
C VAL A 278 2.75 -18.98 3.80
N ALA A 279 3.55 -20.02 3.55
CA ALA A 279 3.19 -21.39 3.91
C ALA A 279 3.05 -21.56 5.43
N LEU A 280 4.02 -21.07 6.21
CA LEU A 280 4.00 -21.17 7.68
C LEU A 280 2.87 -20.37 8.31
N LEU A 281 2.51 -19.21 7.74
CA LEU A 281 1.40 -18.38 8.21
C LEU A 281 0.04 -19.01 7.94
N GLY A 282 -0.06 -19.86 6.91
CA GLY A 282 -1.28 -20.57 6.55
C GLY A 282 -1.53 -21.87 7.33
N MET A 283 -0.60 -22.28 8.19
CA MET A 283 -0.68 -23.48 9.05
C MET A 283 -1.14 -23.14 10.47
#